data_AF-A0A2I7KH97-F1
#
_entry.id   AF-A0A2I7KH97-F1
#
_cell.length_a   1.000
_cell.length_b   1.000
_cell.length_c   1.000
_cell.angle_alpha   90.00
_cell.angle_beta   90.00
_cell.angle_gamma   90.00
#
_symmetry.space_group_name_H-M   'P 1'
#
loop_
_entity.id
_entity.type
_entity.pdbx_description
1 polymer ?
#
loop_
_entity_poly.entity_id
_entity_poly.type
_entity_poly.pdbx_seq_one_letter_code
_entity_poly.pdbx_strand_id
1 'polypeptide(L)'
;MTWYRTGTVEIAQGSNTIQGTGTNWINQQPGWAMVIEGVPGLVEISAVVSSTELRVIQPITAPSASDLSYTILPTQGLTQRLVEDINKMIAEIANSREAWTSVFSNFSMTTYQVWLDQGNVGTAAEFLLSLKGEKGDPGDTGPSVYDQWVAQGNSGTFDEFLDVLSDGAIAAAAEARDGAQGAQEAAEAAQQGAEAAKAGATTAQSEVDALAVQVAADRAAVAQIFDTFDDRYLGAKDSDPAVDNDGDPLLVGAVYWNRTTGGARFWNGAEWEAPSASAASSAQQAIDAKLAAIAAQAAAETARDEAQGFATAAADSAAGAVTAQGGAEVARDEAVSGQEAVATDKAAVSGMRDQVATDKGAVLVAKGQTETARDETLSALQAARDDLGLQPVATSGDYNDLINTPQQINPIAMAIVFGG
;
A
#
# COMPACT_ATOMS: atom_id res chain seq x y z
N MET A 1 26.19 -46.56 -20.35
CA MET A 1 26.85 -46.38 -21.65
C MET A 1 28.35 -46.43 -21.44
N THR A 2 29.03 -47.41 -22.02
CA THR A 2 30.49 -47.53 -21.89
C THR A 2 31.14 -46.67 -22.95
N TRP A 3 31.95 -45.70 -22.53
CA TRP A 3 32.60 -44.74 -23.42
C TRP A 3 33.87 -45.37 -24.01
N TYR A 4 34.11 -45.23 -25.32
CA TYR A 4 35.30 -45.79 -25.98
C TYR A 4 36.45 -44.78 -25.95
N ARG A 5 37.63 -45.18 -25.46
CA ARG A 5 38.80 -44.31 -25.21
C ARG A 5 40.15 -44.94 -25.54
N THR A 6 40.17 -46.06 -26.26
CA THR A 6 41.40 -46.83 -26.46
C THR A 6 42.30 -46.17 -27.51
N GLY A 7 43.57 -45.95 -27.19
CA GLY A 7 44.55 -45.33 -28.07
C GLY A 7 44.54 -43.80 -28.02
N THR A 8 45.30 -43.17 -28.91
CA THR A 8 45.38 -41.71 -29.08
C THR A 8 45.02 -41.33 -30.51
N VAL A 9 44.76 -40.03 -30.74
CA VAL A 9 44.46 -39.51 -32.07
C VAL A 9 45.38 -38.39 -32.51
N GLU A 10 45.56 -38.29 -33.81
CA GLU A 10 46.20 -37.19 -34.50
C GLU A 10 45.16 -36.44 -35.33
N ILE A 11 45.17 -35.12 -35.21
CA ILE A 11 44.30 -34.20 -35.94
C ILE A 11 45.15 -33.25 -36.79
N ALA A 12 44.61 -32.87 -37.94
CA ALA A 12 45.18 -31.84 -38.79
C ALA A 12 44.18 -30.69 -38.97
N GLN A 13 44.64 -29.45 -38.79
CA GLN A 13 43.79 -28.27 -38.98
C GLN A 13 43.26 -28.22 -40.42
N GLY A 14 41.94 -28.03 -40.55
CA GLY A 14 41.23 -28.02 -41.83
C GLY A 14 40.94 -29.40 -42.42
N SER A 15 41.28 -30.49 -41.73
CA SER A 15 41.02 -31.87 -42.18
C SER A 15 39.76 -32.45 -41.55
N ASN A 16 39.08 -33.33 -42.30
CA ASN A 16 38.00 -34.18 -41.77
C ASN A 16 38.52 -35.56 -41.36
N THR A 17 39.80 -35.86 -41.58
CA THR A 17 40.39 -37.16 -41.26
C THR A 17 41.05 -37.10 -39.89
N ILE A 18 40.77 -38.11 -39.07
CA ILE A 18 41.40 -38.35 -37.78
C ILE A 18 42.14 -39.68 -37.87
N GLN A 19 43.43 -39.65 -37.54
CA GLN A 19 44.25 -40.85 -37.49
C GLN A 19 44.40 -41.34 -36.05
N GLY A 20 44.28 -42.65 -35.85
CA GLY A 20 44.36 -43.29 -34.54
C GLY A 20 45.64 -44.10 -34.38
N THR A 21 46.27 -44.00 -33.21
CA THR A 21 47.39 -44.86 -32.80
C THR A 21 46.94 -45.76 -31.65
N GLY A 22 47.08 -47.08 -31.81
CA GLY A 22 46.62 -48.06 -30.81
C GLY A 22 45.09 -48.14 -30.68
N THR A 23 44.35 -47.66 -31.68
CA THR A 23 42.88 -47.67 -31.73
C THR A 23 42.37 -48.97 -32.38
N ASN A 24 41.10 -49.31 -32.13
CA ASN A 24 40.38 -50.36 -32.85
C ASN A 24 38.94 -49.90 -33.12
N TRP A 25 38.77 -49.10 -34.16
CA TRP A 25 37.50 -48.45 -34.46
C TRP A 25 36.49 -49.28 -35.25
N ILE A 26 36.77 -50.56 -35.50
CA ILE A 26 35.91 -51.46 -36.30
C ILE A 26 34.45 -51.51 -35.80
N ASN A 27 34.25 -51.28 -34.50
CA ASN A 27 32.92 -51.30 -33.86
C ASN A 27 32.34 -49.91 -33.56
N GLN A 28 32.99 -48.82 -34.01
CA GLN A 28 32.42 -47.47 -33.97
C GLN A 28 31.52 -47.27 -35.20
N GLN A 29 30.65 -46.27 -35.19
CA GLN A 29 29.70 -46.06 -36.28
C GLN A 29 29.56 -44.57 -36.67
N PRO A 30 29.21 -44.28 -37.94
CA PRO A 30 28.72 -42.97 -38.34
C PRO A 30 27.57 -42.49 -37.46
N GLY A 31 27.51 -41.18 -37.23
CA GLY A 31 26.54 -40.51 -36.36
C GLY A 31 26.96 -40.47 -34.90
N TRP A 32 27.91 -41.30 -34.45
CA TRP A 32 28.41 -41.25 -33.08
C TRP A 32 29.21 -39.96 -32.83
N ALA A 33 29.16 -39.54 -31.58
CA ALA A 33 29.74 -38.31 -31.11
C ALA A 33 31.13 -38.57 -30.53
N MET A 34 32.10 -37.72 -30.82
CA MET A 34 33.47 -37.82 -30.35
C MET A 34 33.92 -36.50 -29.74
N VAL A 35 34.63 -36.58 -28.62
CA VAL A 35 35.28 -35.45 -27.95
C VAL A 35 36.78 -35.69 -28.01
N ILE A 36 37.54 -34.69 -28.45
CA ILE A 36 38.99 -34.76 -28.63
C ILE A 36 39.62 -33.66 -27.80
N GLU A 37 40.68 -34.00 -27.10
CA GLU A 37 41.47 -33.03 -26.34
C GLU A 37 41.94 -31.87 -27.24
N GLY A 38 41.70 -30.63 -26.80
CA GLY A 38 42.09 -29.43 -27.55
C GLY A 38 41.16 -29.04 -28.70
N VAL A 39 40.17 -29.86 -29.05
CA VAL A 39 39.12 -29.51 -30.04
C VAL A 39 37.90 -28.93 -29.30
N PRO A 40 37.44 -27.71 -29.62
CA PRO A 40 36.29 -27.13 -28.96
C PRO A 40 35.00 -27.85 -29.38
N GLY A 41 34.32 -28.43 -28.39
CA GLY A 41 33.01 -29.05 -28.57
C GLY A 41 33.07 -30.51 -29.02
N LEU A 42 31.95 -30.96 -29.57
CA LEU A 42 31.72 -32.33 -29.99
C LEU A 42 31.84 -32.43 -31.51
N VAL A 43 32.52 -33.47 -32.00
CA VAL A 43 32.59 -33.79 -33.43
C VAL A 43 31.78 -35.04 -33.75
N GLU A 44 31.08 -35.05 -34.87
CA GLU A 44 30.29 -36.19 -35.32
C GLU A 44 31.08 -37.03 -36.32
N ILE A 45 31.12 -38.35 -36.07
CA ILE A 45 31.77 -39.32 -36.96
C ILE A 45 30.90 -39.47 -38.21
N SER A 46 31.47 -39.19 -39.38
CA SER A 46 30.81 -39.38 -40.68
C SER A 46 31.09 -40.75 -41.30
N ALA A 47 32.26 -41.32 -41.06
CA ALA A 47 32.65 -42.63 -41.56
C ALA A 47 33.69 -43.29 -40.68
N VAL A 48 33.59 -44.62 -40.53
CA VAL A 48 34.69 -45.46 -40.05
C VAL A 48 35.39 -46.06 -41.25
N VAL A 49 36.61 -45.59 -41.53
CA VAL A 49 37.35 -46.00 -42.73
C VAL A 49 38.17 -47.26 -42.44
N SER A 50 38.76 -47.36 -41.26
CA SER A 50 39.51 -48.53 -40.81
C SER A 50 39.58 -48.60 -39.28
N SER A 51 40.34 -49.55 -38.72
CA SER A 51 40.61 -49.61 -37.28
C SER A 51 41.37 -48.38 -36.74
N THR A 52 42.04 -47.64 -37.62
CA THR A 52 42.91 -46.50 -37.29
C THR A 52 42.59 -45.22 -38.06
N GLU A 53 41.54 -45.18 -38.90
CA GLU A 53 41.12 -43.96 -39.59
C GLU A 53 39.60 -43.74 -39.43
N LEU A 54 39.24 -42.52 -38.97
CA LEU A 54 37.87 -42.01 -38.95
C LEU A 54 37.76 -40.75 -39.81
N ARG A 55 36.54 -40.48 -40.27
CA ARG A 55 36.16 -39.19 -40.84
C ARG A 55 35.13 -38.50 -39.97
N VAL A 56 35.22 -37.18 -39.84
CA VAL A 56 34.22 -36.34 -39.17
C VAL A 56 33.47 -35.48 -40.17
N ILE A 57 32.24 -35.06 -39.82
CA ILE A 57 31.39 -34.25 -40.70
C ILE A 57 32.01 -32.87 -40.96
N GLN A 58 32.46 -32.20 -39.91
CA GLN A 58 33.05 -30.87 -40.01
C GLN A 58 34.58 -30.92 -39.93
N PRO A 59 35.30 -30.12 -40.74
CA PRO A 59 36.75 -30.01 -40.62
C PRO A 59 37.19 -29.55 -39.24
N ILE A 60 38.28 -30.13 -38.73
CA ILE A 60 38.86 -29.75 -37.44
C ILE A 60 39.41 -28.33 -37.53
N THR A 61 38.94 -27.44 -36.65
CA THR A 61 39.37 -26.03 -36.60
C THR A 61 40.55 -25.81 -35.65
N ALA A 62 40.77 -26.74 -34.72
CA ALA A 62 41.88 -26.71 -33.78
C ALA A 62 43.24 -26.89 -34.48
N PRO A 63 44.33 -26.35 -33.92
CA PRO A 63 45.68 -26.56 -34.44
C PRO A 63 46.01 -28.06 -34.57
N SER A 64 46.81 -28.40 -35.59
CA SER A 64 47.28 -29.77 -35.78
C SER A 64 48.09 -30.26 -34.57
N ALA A 65 47.77 -31.46 -34.09
CA ALA A 65 48.41 -32.06 -32.92
C ALA A 65 48.27 -33.59 -32.96
N SER A 66 49.25 -34.29 -32.39
CA SER A 66 49.29 -35.75 -32.25
C SER A 66 49.14 -36.17 -30.79
N ASP A 67 48.95 -37.47 -30.57
CA ASP A 67 48.88 -38.10 -29.24
C ASP A 67 47.78 -37.55 -28.32
N LEU A 68 46.68 -37.06 -28.91
CA LEU A 68 45.57 -36.48 -28.18
C LEU A 68 44.69 -37.56 -27.57
N SER A 69 44.21 -37.29 -26.35
CA SER A 69 43.17 -38.11 -25.72
C SER A 69 41.83 -37.86 -26.39
N TYR A 70 40.98 -38.89 -26.43
CA TYR A 70 39.63 -38.74 -26.97
C TYR A 70 38.62 -39.66 -26.29
N THR A 71 37.35 -39.45 -26.60
CA THR A 71 36.26 -40.31 -26.18
C THR A 71 35.18 -40.35 -27.26
N ILE A 72 34.67 -41.54 -27.58
CA ILE A 72 33.49 -41.72 -28.44
C ILE A 72 32.26 -42.15 -27.61
N LEU A 73 31.13 -41.56 -27.94
CA LEU A 73 29.82 -41.67 -27.31
C LEU A 73 28.81 -42.14 -28.37
N PRO A 74 28.07 -43.25 -28.15
CA PRO A 74 26.96 -43.62 -29.02
C PRO A 74 25.82 -42.60 -28.90
N THR A 75 25.33 -42.10 -30.03
CA THR A 75 24.23 -41.11 -30.12
C THR A 75 22.92 -41.72 -30.59
N GLN A 76 22.98 -42.85 -31.31
CA GLN A 76 21.79 -43.59 -31.72
C GLN A 76 21.28 -44.45 -30.55
N GLY A 77 19.97 -44.43 -30.34
CA GLY A 77 19.32 -45.19 -29.28
C GLY A 77 19.56 -46.69 -29.45
N LEU A 78 19.72 -47.41 -28.34
CA LEU A 78 19.94 -48.87 -28.30
C LEU A 78 18.96 -49.67 -29.17
N THR A 79 17.74 -49.15 -29.38
CA THR A 79 16.69 -49.80 -30.19
C THR A 79 17.03 -49.92 -31.67
N GLN A 80 17.64 -48.90 -32.29
CA GLN A 80 17.96 -48.98 -33.73
C GLN A 80 19.11 -49.97 -33.98
N ARG A 81 20.11 -49.95 -33.09
CA ARG A 81 21.23 -50.90 -33.12
C ARG A 81 20.77 -52.34 -32.90
N LEU A 82 19.85 -52.58 -31.97
CA LEU A 82 19.29 -53.91 -31.73
C LEU A 82 18.51 -54.42 -32.95
N VAL A 83 17.73 -53.58 -33.62
CA VAL A 83 17.00 -53.95 -34.84
C VAL A 83 17.98 -54.29 -35.98
N GLU A 84 19.07 -53.54 -36.11
CA GLU A 84 20.08 -53.77 -37.13
C GLU A 84 20.87 -55.06 -36.88
N ASP A 85 21.23 -55.33 -35.61
CA ASP A 85 21.91 -56.56 -35.20
C ASP A 85 21.00 -57.79 -35.33
N ILE A 86 19.70 -57.67 -35.00
CA ILE A 86 18.69 -58.74 -35.22
C ILE A 86 18.54 -59.04 -36.72
N ASN A 87 18.43 -58.02 -37.57
CA ASN A 87 18.30 -58.22 -39.01
C ASN A 87 19.53 -58.90 -39.61
N LYS A 88 20.73 -58.57 -39.13
CA LYS A 88 21.97 -59.28 -39.51
C LYS A 88 21.93 -60.75 -39.06
N MET A 89 21.51 -61.01 -37.83
CA MET A 89 21.45 -62.37 -37.30
C MET A 89 20.43 -63.24 -38.06
N ILE A 90 19.27 -62.67 -38.45
CA ILE A 90 18.26 -63.35 -39.29
C ILE A 90 18.87 -63.72 -40.66
N ALA A 91 19.61 -62.79 -41.28
CA ALA A 91 20.26 -63.04 -42.57
C ALA A 91 21.37 -64.11 -42.45
N GLU A 92 22.15 -64.10 -41.38
CA GLU A 92 23.20 -65.11 -41.13
C GLU A 92 22.61 -66.51 -40.89
N ILE A 93 21.49 -66.61 -40.17
CA ILE A 93 20.77 -67.88 -39.96
C ILE A 93 20.19 -68.41 -41.28
N ALA A 94 19.63 -67.54 -42.13
CA ALA A 94 19.10 -67.94 -43.44
C ALA A 94 20.22 -68.46 -44.36
N ASN A 95 21.34 -67.73 -44.44
CA ASN A 95 22.50 -68.14 -45.23
C ASN A 95 23.11 -69.45 -44.73
N SER A 96 23.16 -69.65 -43.41
CA SER A 96 23.62 -70.91 -42.82
C SER A 96 22.70 -72.08 -43.20
N ARG A 97 21.36 -71.91 -43.10
CA ARG A 97 20.41 -72.95 -43.52
C ARG A 97 20.55 -73.33 -44.99
N GLU A 98 20.68 -72.36 -45.88
CA GLU A 98 20.90 -72.63 -47.31
C GLU A 98 22.23 -73.36 -47.55
N ALA A 99 23.30 -72.95 -46.87
CA ALA A 99 24.60 -73.62 -46.95
C ALA A 99 24.54 -75.07 -46.45
N TRP A 100 23.89 -75.33 -45.32
CA TRP A 100 23.72 -76.68 -44.77
C TRP A 100 22.82 -77.57 -45.65
N THR A 101 21.74 -77.01 -46.19
CA THR A 101 20.86 -77.72 -47.15
C THR A 101 21.63 -78.07 -48.42
N SER A 102 22.47 -77.16 -48.90
CA SER A 102 23.32 -77.39 -50.06
C SER A 102 24.43 -78.40 -49.79
N VAL A 103 25.03 -78.42 -48.58
CA VAL A 103 26.04 -79.42 -48.19
C VAL A 103 25.42 -80.82 -48.09
N PHE A 104 24.25 -80.97 -47.47
CA PHE A 104 23.55 -82.26 -47.42
C PHE A 104 23.09 -82.73 -48.80
N SER A 105 22.56 -81.81 -49.61
CA SER A 105 22.16 -82.12 -50.98
C SER A 105 23.36 -82.47 -51.86
N ASN A 106 24.51 -81.79 -51.70
CA ASN A 106 25.72 -82.14 -52.44
C ASN A 106 26.33 -83.44 -51.94
N PHE A 107 26.42 -83.67 -50.64
CA PHE A 107 27.01 -84.92 -50.14
C PHE A 107 26.23 -86.14 -50.63
N SER A 108 24.89 -86.06 -50.64
CA SER A 108 24.02 -87.09 -51.19
C SER A 108 24.05 -87.17 -52.73
N MET A 109 24.10 -86.05 -53.47
CA MET A 109 24.19 -86.06 -54.93
C MET A 109 25.57 -86.45 -55.46
N THR A 110 26.68 -85.89 -54.95
CA THR A 110 28.01 -86.09 -55.55
C THR A 110 28.55 -87.49 -55.30
N THR A 111 28.27 -88.10 -54.14
CA THR A 111 28.74 -89.48 -53.87
C THR A 111 27.86 -90.51 -54.58
N TYR A 112 26.54 -90.31 -54.63
CA TYR A 112 25.62 -91.13 -55.42
C TYR A 112 25.86 -91.00 -56.93
N GLN A 113 26.12 -89.79 -57.42
CA GLN A 113 26.39 -89.54 -58.83
C GLN A 113 27.74 -90.13 -59.26
N VAL A 114 28.79 -90.05 -58.43
CA VAL A 114 30.06 -90.75 -58.69
C VAL A 114 29.87 -92.27 -58.72
N TRP A 115 28.98 -92.82 -57.90
CA TRP A 115 28.64 -94.25 -57.93
C TRP A 115 27.88 -94.66 -59.18
N LEU A 116 26.92 -93.85 -59.64
CA LEU A 116 26.24 -94.03 -60.92
C LEU A 116 27.23 -93.92 -62.10
N ASP A 117 28.14 -92.95 -62.06
CA ASP A 117 29.14 -92.71 -63.11
C ASP A 117 30.19 -93.84 -63.21
N GLN A 118 30.38 -94.62 -62.14
CA GLN A 118 31.18 -95.86 -62.14
C GLN A 118 30.44 -97.07 -62.75
N GLY A 119 29.24 -96.87 -63.30
CA GLY A 119 28.46 -97.88 -64.00
C GLY A 119 27.49 -98.67 -63.10
N ASN A 120 27.32 -98.25 -61.84
CA ASN A 120 26.36 -98.88 -60.94
C ASN A 120 24.94 -98.32 -61.19
N VAL A 121 23.92 -99.14 -60.96
CA VAL A 121 22.50 -98.76 -61.11
C VAL A 121 21.73 -99.21 -59.88
N GLY A 122 20.93 -98.29 -59.32
CA GLY A 122 20.11 -98.54 -58.14
C GLY A 122 19.68 -97.24 -57.48
N THR A 123 18.84 -97.33 -56.45
CA THR A 123 18.34 -96.21 -55.65
C THR A 123 19.42 -95.67 -54.70
N ALA A 124 19.21 -94.48 -54.13
CA ALA A 124 20.12 -93.92 -53.13
C ALA A 124 20.32 -94.86 -51.90
N ALA A 125 19.32 -95.69 -51.57
CA ALA A 125 19.44 -96.71 -50.53
C ALA A 125 20.37 -97.87 -50.95
N GLU A 126 20.29 -98.33 -52.21
CA GLU A 126 21.19 -99.36 -52.76
C GLU A 126 22.64 -98.85 -52.90
N PHE A 127 22.80 -97.55 -53.18
CA PHE A 127 24.11 -96.89 -53.14
C PHE A 127 24.72 -96.87 -51.74
N LEU A 128 23.95 -96.50 -50.71
CA LEU A 128 24.42 -96.55 -49.32
C LEU A 128 24.75 -97.99 -48.88
N LEU A 129 24.03 -98.99 -49.40
CA LEU A 129 24.35 -100.41 -49.21
C LEU A 129 25.69 -100.81 -49.86
N SER A 130 26.02 -100.23 -51.03
CA SER A 130 27.27 -100.51 -51.75
C SER A 130 28.51 -99.97 -51.03
N LEU A 131 28.37 -98.87 -50.26
CA LEU A 131 29.44 -98.32 -49.42
C LEU A 131 29.80 -99.22 -48.24
N LYS A 132 29.01 -100.27 -47.98
CA LYS A 132 29.26 -101.26 -46.92
C LYS A 132 30.37 -102.26 -47.28
N GLY A 133 30.72 -102.41 -48.57
CA GLY A 133 31.76 -103.32 -49.08
C GLY A 133 31.50 -104.82 -48.82
N GLU A 134 31.94 -105.70 -49.74
CA GLU A 134 32.29 -107.07 -49.30
C GLU A 134 33.55 -106.97 -48.41
N LYS A 135 33.67 -107.85 -47.40
CA LYS A 135 34.83 -107.90 -46.50
C LYS A 135 36.12 -108.07 -47.31
N GLY A 136 36.86 -106.99 -47.53
CA GLY A 136 38.19 -107.02 -48.13
C GLY A 136 39.20 -107.71 -47.23
N ASP A 137 40.22 -108.32 -47.85
CA ASP A 137 41.39 -108.88 -47.15
C ASP A 137 42.08 -107.85 -46.22
N PRO A 138 42.78 -108.30 -45.16
CA PRO A 138 43.21 -107.44 -44.06
C PRO A 138 44.27 -106.41 -44.47
N GLY A 139 43.97 -105.13 -44.31
CA GLY A 139 44.92 -104.02 -44.49
C GLY A 139 44.29 -102.64 -44.33
N ASP A 140 44.22 -102.17 -43.09
CA ASP A 140 43.96 -100.79 -42.60
C ASP A 140 43.20 -99.83 -43.53
N THR A 141 41.92 -100.12 -43.75
CA THR A 141 40.92 -99.06 -43.95
C THR A 141 40.29 -98.79 -42.59
N GLY A 142 40.30 -97.54 -42.13
CA GLY A 142 39.76 -97.19 -40.80
C GLY A 142 38.32 -97.70 -40.61
N PRO A 143 37.89 -98.02 -39.38
CA PRO A 143 36.60 -98.65 -39.13
C PRO A 143 35.46 -97.80 -39.70
N SER A 144 34.53 -98.45 -40.41
CA SER A 144 33.36 -97.77 -40.98
C SER A 144 32.54 -97.13 -39.85
N VAL A 145 31.75 -96.09 -40.16
CA VAL A 145 30.92 -95.40 -39.16
C VAL A 145 29.93 -96.36 -38.49
N TYR A 146 29.46 -97.38 -39.21
CA TYR A 146 28.65 -98.48 -38.66
C TYR A 146 29.44 -99.37 -37.71
N ASP A 147 30.68 -99.76 -38.05
CA ASP A 147 31.53 -100.55 -37.15
C ASP A 147 31.86 -99.79 -35.87
N GLN A 148 32.03 -98.46 -35.94
CA GLN A 148 32.21 -97.61 -34.77
C GLN A 148 30.93 -97.50 -33.93
N TRP A 149 29.76 -97.41 -34.56
CA TRP A 149 28.46 -97.44 -33.87
C TRP A 149 28.22 -98.77 -33.15
N VAL A 150 28.57 -99.89 -33.79
CA VAL A 150 28.52 -101.23 -33.17
C VAL A 150 29.56 -101.36 -32.05
N ALA A 151 30.78 -100.86 -32.24
CA ALA A 151 31.83 -100.88 -31.22
C ALA A 151 31.50 -100.04 -29.97
N GLN A 152 30.63 -99.03 -30.09
CA GLN A 152 30.07 -98.27 -28.97
C GLN A 152 28.98 -99.05 -28.20
N GLY A 153 28.75 -100.33 -28.53
CA GLY A 153 27.82 -101.22 -27.84
C GLY A 153 26.41 -101.25 -28.41
N ASN A 154 26.17 -100.58 -29.53
CA ASN A 154 24.90 -100.65 -30.24
C ASN A 154 24.84 -101.92 -31.10
N SER A 155 23.64 -102.46 -31.33
CA SER A 155 23.43 -103.65 -32.15
C SER A 155 22.20 -103.46 -33.03
N GLY A 156 22.27 -103.90 -34.28
CA GLY A 156 21.16 -103.76 -35.22
C GLY A 156 21.64 -103.90 -36.66
N THR A 157 20.71 -103.94 -37.60
CA THR A 157 20.98 -103.91 -39.04
C THR A 157 21.53 -102.54 -39.45
N PHE A 158 22.07 -102.46 -40.67
CA PHE A 158 22.54 -101.18 -41.20
C PHE A 158 21.38 -100.21 -41.46
N ASP A 159 20.20 -100.72 -41.79
CA ASP A 159 18.99 -99.91 -41.94
C ASP A 159 18.58 -99.31 -40.59
N GLU A 160 18.64 -100.10 -39.51
CA GLU A 160 18.42 -99.59 -38.14
C GLU A 160 19.47 -98.55 -37.73
N PHE A 161 20.72 -98.69 -38.19
CA PHE A 161 21.77 -97.67 -37.97
C PHE A 161 21.49 -96.35 -38.73
N LEU A 162 21.01 -96.44 -39.98
CA LEU A 162 20.62 -95.26 -40.75
C LEU A 162 19.39 -94.58 -40.17
N ASP A 163 18.42 -95.35 -39.67
CA ASP A 163 17.25 -94.83 -38.96
C ASP A 163 17.70 -94.04 -37.72
N VAL A 164 18.57 -94.60 -36.87
CA VAL A 164 19.13 -93.90 -35.69
C VAL A 164 19.89 -92.62 -36.06
N LEU A 165 20.68 -92.65 -37.13
CA LEU A 165 21.40 -91.46 -37.61
C LEU A 165 20.42 -90.39 -38.12
N SER A 166 19.36 -90.81 -38.81
CA SER A 166 18.31 -89.92 -39.33
C SER A 166 17.46 -89.32 -38.22
N ASP A 167 17.10 -90.11 -37.20
CA ASP A 167 16.36 -89.66 -36.01
C ASP A 167 17.19 -88.65 -35.21
N GLY A 168 18.49 -88.91 -35.05
CA GLY A 168 19.41 -87.96 -34.41
C GLY A 168 19.52 -86.64 -35.17
N ALA A 169 19.55 -86.68 -36.51
CA ALA A 169 19.56 -85.49 -37.34
C ALA A 169 18.22 -84.71 -37.26
N ILE A 170 17.08 -85.41 -37.22
CA ILE A 170 15.75 -84.81 -37.04
C ILE A 170 15.62 -84.17 -35.65
N ALA A 171 16.12 -84.83 -34.60
CA ALA A 171 16.11 -84.30 -33.24
C ALA A 171 16.97 -83.03 -33.13
N ALA A 172 18.19 -83.03 -33.68
CA ALA A 172 19.04 -81.84 -33.70
C ALA A 172 18.41 -80.68 -34.49
N ALA A 173 17.71 -80.97 -35.60
CA ALA A 173 16.97 -79.98 -36.36
C ALA A 173 15.76 -79.42 -35.59
N ALA A 174 15.08 -80.25 -34.80
CA ALA A 174 13.98 -79.82 -33.93
C ALA A 174 14.49 -78.91 -32.80
N GLU A 175 15.58 -79.28 -32.12
CA GLU A 175 16.19 -78.45 -31.07
C GLU A 175 16.66 -77.09 -31.62
N ALA A 176 17.26 -77.07 -32.81
CA ALA A 176 17.66 -75.83 -33.47
C ALA A 176 16.45 -74.94 -33.82
N ARG A 177 15.31 -75.55 -34.22
CA ARG A 177 14.06 -74.83 -34.49
C ARG A 177 13.48 -74.24 -33.20
N ASP A 178 13.43 -75.00 -32.12
CA ASP A 178 12.90 -74.53 -30.84
C ASP A 178 13.76 -73.40 -30.27
N GLY A 179 15.09 -73.50 -30.39
CA GLY A 179 16.02 -72.42 -30.04
C GLY A 179 15.80 -71.15 -30.87
N ALA A 180 15.55 -71.30 -32.18
CA ALA A 180 15.23 -70.17 -33.06
C ALA A 180 13.89 -69.52 -32.70
N GLN A 181 12.88 -70.31 -32.34
CA GLN A 181 11.59 -69.80 -31.88
C GLN A 181 11.74 -69.03 -30.56
N GLY A 182 12.47 -69.56 -29.58
CA GLY A 182 12.73 -68.87 -28.31
C GLY A 182 13.49 -67.54 -28.51
N ALA A 183 14.43 -67.50 -29.46
CA ALA A 183 15.11 -66.26 -29.83
C ALA A 183 14.17 -65.23 -30.48
N GLN A 184 13.22 -65.68 -31.30
CA GLN A 184 12.19 -64.82 -31.88
C GLN A 184 11.29 -64.23 -30.79
N GLU A 185 10.77 -65.06 -29.88
CA GLU A 185 9.93 -64.61 -28.77
C GLU A 185 10.65 -63.59 -27.86
N ALA A 186 11.95 -63.80 -27.60
CA ALA A 186 12.78 -62.85 -26.86
C ALA A 186 12.98 -61.52 -27.62
N ALA A 187 13.13 -61.57 -28.95
CA ALA A 187 13.23 -60.38 -29.79
C ALA A 187 11.92 -59.57 -29.80
N GLU A 188 10.78 -60.25 -29.90
CA GLU A 188 9.45 -59.62 -29.84
C GLU A 188 9.21 -58.96 -28.47
N ALA A 189 9.60 -59.61 -27.37
CA ALA A 189 9.54 -59.02 -26.03
C ALA A 189 10.43 -57.78 -25.89
N ALA A 190 11.64 -57.82 -26.47
CA ALA A 190 12.54 -56.67 -26.50
C ALA A 190 11.98 -55.49 -27.32
N GLN A 191 11.32 -55.77 -28.45
CA GLN A 191 10.64 -54.76 -29.26
C GLN A 191 9.51 -54.09 -28.46
N GLN A 192 8.65 -54.87 -27.81
CA GLN A 192 7.57 -54.34 -26.97
C GLN A 192 8.11 -53.45 -25.84
N GLY A 193 9.20 -53.87 -25.19
CA GLY A 193 9.87 -53.06 -24.17
C GLY A 193 10.42 -51.74 -24.73
N ALA A 194 10.97 -51.74 -25.95
CA ALA A 194 11.46 -50.54 -26.60
C ALA A 194 10.33 -49.58 -27.01
N GLU A 195 9.20 -50.11 -27.50
CA GLU A 195 8.01 -49.31 -27.81
C GLU A 195 7.41 -48.67 -26.56
N ALA A 196 7.34 -49.40 -25.44
CA ALA A 196 6.92 -48.86 -24.15
C ALA A 196 7.86 -47.75 -23.65
N ALA A 197 9.18 -47.94 -23.79
CA ALA A 197 10.16 -46.90 -23.45
C ALA A 197 10.00 -45.64 -24.31
N LYS A 198 9.75 -45.81 -25.62
CA LYS A 198 9.47 -44.70 -26.55
C LYS A 198 8.18 -43.94 -26.18
N ALA A 199 7.12 -44.67 -25.81
CA ALA A 199 5.88 -44.07 -25.33
C ALA A 199 6.12 -43.26 -24.05
N GLY A 200 6.85 -43.82 -23.08
CA GLY A 200 7.24 -43.13 -21.85
C GLY A 200 8.04 -41.84 -22.12
N ALA A 201 8.99 -41.88 -23.05
CA ALA A 201 9.75 -40.69 -23.46
C ALA A 201 8.86 -39.61 -24.11
N THR A 202 7.87 -40.02 -24.91
CA THR A 202 6.91 -39.09 -25.55
C THR A 202 6.00 -38.42 -24.51
N THR A 203 5.53 -39.18 -23.52
CA THR A 203 4.76 -38.64 -22.40
C THR A 203 5.58 -37.65 -21.58
N ALA A 204 6.81 -38.01 -21.23
CA ALA A 204 7.72 -37.12 -20.49
C ALA A 204 8.00 -35.82 -21.26
N GLN A 205 8.18 -35.88 -22.58
CA GLN A 205 8.33 -34.68 -23.41
C GLN A 205 7.06 -33.82 -23.39
N SER A 206 5.88 -34.43 -23.48
CA SER A 206 4.60 -33.70 -23.43
C SER A 206 4.39 -33.00 -22.09
N GLU A 207 4.80 -33.62 -20.99
CA GLU A 207 4.78 -33.01 -19.65
C GLU A 207 5.74 -31.83 -19.55
N VAL A 208 6.95 -31.95 -20.12
CA VAL A 208 7.92 -30.85 -20.20
C VAL A 208 7.37 -29.69 -21.02
N ASP A 209 6.75 -29.96 -22.17
CA ASP A 209 6.18 -28.93 -23.03
C ASP A 209 5.01 -28.21 -22.33
N ALA A 210 4.16 -28.95 -21.62
CA ALA A 210 3.08 -28.38 -20.82
C ALA A 210 3.62 -27.50 -19.68
N LEU A 211 4.68 -27.94 -19.00
CA LEU A 211 5.32 -27.15 -17.96
C LEU A 211 5.97 -25.89 -18.53
N ALA A 212 6.58 -25.95 -19.72
CA ALA A 212 7.16 -24.79 -20.38
C ALA A 212 6.09 -23.73 -20.69
N VAL A 213 4.89 -24.15 -21.13
CA VAL A 213 3.73 -23.26 -21.32
C VAL A 213 3.29 -22.64 -20.01
N GLN A 214 3.18 -23.42 -18.93
CA GLN A 214 2.81 -22.91 -17.61
C GLN A 214 3.83 -21.88 -17.10
N VAL A 215 5.12 -22.17 -17.20
CA VAL A 215 6.20 -21.25 -16.77
C VAL A 215 6.17 -19.94 -17.57
N ALA A 216 5.86 -20.00 -18.87
CA ALA A 216 5.69 -18.80 -19.68
C ALA A 216 4.48 -17.96 -19.24
N ALA A 217 3.35 -18.61 -18.94
CA ALA A 217 2.16 -17.95 -18.42
C ALA A 217 2.41 -17.32 -17.03
N ASP A 218 3.05 -18.05 -16.12
CA ASP A 218 3.41 -17.56 -14.79
C ASP A 218 4.34 -16.34 -14.89
N ARG A 219 5.33 -16.38 -15.80
CA ARG A 219 6.22 -15.25 -16.05
C ARG A 219 5.45 -14.03 -16.55
N ALA A 220 4.52 -14.21 -17.48
CA ALA A 220 3.70 -13.13 -18.00
C ALA A 220 2.80 -12.53 -16.91
N ALA A 221 2.19 -13.36 -16.07
CA ALA A 221 1.37 -12.92 -14.95
C ALA A 221 2.19 -12.14 -13.91
N VAL A 222 3.39 -12.62 -13.56
CA VAL A 222 4.30 -11.92 -12.65
C VAL A 222 4.76 -10.59 -13.24
N ALA A 223 5.11 -10.56 -14.53
CA ALA A 223 5.47 -9.33 -15.21
C ALA A 223 4.32 -8.30 -15.14
N GLN A 224 3.08 -8.72 -15.41
CA GLN A 224 1.91 -7.85 -15.32
C GLN A 224 1.65 -7.32 -13.89
N ILE A 225 1.90 -8.14 -12.87
CA ILE A 225 1.80 -7.68 -11.47
C ILE A 225 2.84 -6.61 -11.17
N PHE A 226 4.09 -6.81 -11.61
CA PHE A 226 5.15 -5.83 -11.43
C PHE A 226 4.86 -4.53 -12.17
N ASP A 227 4.43 -4.62 -13.42
CA ASP A 227 3.99 -3.51 -14.28
C ASP A 227 2.91 -2.68 -13.59
N THR A 228 1.81 -3.33 -13.17
CA THR A 228 0.71 -2.66 -12.44
C THR A 228 1.17 -2.03 -11.12
N PHE A 229 2.12 -2.65 -10.43
CA PHE A 229 2.67 -2.09 -9.19
C PHE A 229 3.55 -0.87 -9.47
N ASP A 230 4.39 -0.93 -10.50
CA ASP A 230 5.30 0.13 -10.91
C ASP A 230 4.54 1.39 -11.36
N ASP A 231 3.44 1.22 -12.11
CA ASP A 231 2.54 2.32 -12.51
C ASP A 231 1.85 3.01 -11.33
N ARG A 232 1.56 2.25 -10.27
CA ARG A 232 0.92 2.77 -9.05
C ARG A 232 1.92 3.33 -8.07
N TYR A 233 3.15 2.83 -8.04
CA TYR A 233 4.19 3.28 -7.13
C TYR A 233 5.42 3.71 -7.91
N LEU A 234 5.47 5.01 -8.23
CA LEU A 234 6.53 5.60 -9.05
C LEU A 234 7.87 5.75 -8.31
N GLY A 235 7.93 5.30 -7.05
CA GLY A 235 9.11 5.41 -6.20
C GLY A 235 9.38 6.82 -5.71
N ALA A 236 10.66 7.15 -5.51
CA ALA A 236 11.06 8.48 -5.04
C ALA A 236 11.43 9.39 -6.23
N LYS A 237 10.89 10.62 -6.24
CA LYS A 237 11.19 11.65 -7.25
C LYS A 237 11.41 13.00 -6.57
N ASP A 238 12.02 13.94 -7.28
CA ASP A 238 12.37 15.27 -6.73
C ASP A 238 11.30 16.33 -7.04
N SER A 239 10.39 16.03 -7.99
CA SER A 239 9.26 16.84 -8.45
C SER A 239 8.09 15.97 -8.87
N ASP A 240 6.90 16.57 -8.99
CA ASP A 240 5.68 15.91 -9.49
C ASP A 240 5.90 15.41 -10.93
N PRO A 241 5.84 14.08 -11.19
CA PRO A 241 5.98 13.53 -12.53
C PRO A 241 4.69 13.74 -13.35
N ALA A 242 4.83 13.77 -14.69
CA ALA A 242 3.70 13.92 -15.62
C ALA A 242 3.23 12.58 -16.22
N VAL A 243 4.10 11.57 -16.15
CA VAL A 243 3.90 10.19 -16.65
C VAL A 243 4.44 9.23 -15.61
N ASP A 244 4.05 7.96 -15.69
CA ASP A 244 4.60 6.90 -14.85
C ASP A 244 6.06 6.56 -15.23
N ASN A 245 6.55 5.41 -14.78
CA ASN A 245 7.93 4.99 -15.00
C ASN A 245 8.19 4.43 -16.41
N ASP A 246 7.16 3.98 -17.11
CA ASP A 246 7.23 3.49 -18.48
C ASP A 246 6.91 4.58 -19.53
N GLY A 247 6.43 5.72 -19.05
CA GLY A 247 6.15 6.91 -19.86
C GLY A 247 4.67 7.03 -20.24
N ASP A 248 3.81 6.21 -19.65
CA ASP A 248 2.37 6.20 -19.87
C ASP A 248 1.64 7.22 -18.96
N PRO A 249 0.38 7.58 -19.29
CA PRO A 249 -0.40 8.51 -18.49
C PRO A 249 -0.66 7.99 -17.07
N LEU A 250 -0.47 8.88 -16.08
CA LEU A 250 -0.68 8.56 -14.67
C LEU A 250 -2.06 7.99 -14.36
N LEU A 251 -2.08 6.84 -13.69
CA LEU A 251 -3.30 6.24 -13.15
C LEU A 251 -3.75 6.96 -11.88
N VAL A 252 -5.06 7.19 -11.75
CA VAL A 252 -5.64 7.67 -10.49
C VAL A 252 -5.24 6.71 -9.36
N GLY A 253 -4.68 7.27 -8.29
CA GLY A 253 -4.11 6.50 -7.20
C GLY A 253 -2.63 6.19 -7.31
N ALA A 254 -1.94 6.67 -8.36
CA ALA A 254 -0.49 6.64 -8.39
C ALA A 254 0.09 7.41 -7.19
N VAL A 255 1.17 6.86 -6.62
CA VAL A 255 1.85 7.40 -5.46
C VAL A 255 3.34 7.50 -5.74
N TYR A 256 3.94 8.60 -5.30
CA TYR A 256 5.40 8.72 -5.29
C TYR A 256 5.86 9.43 -4.01
N TRP A 257 7.10 9.21 -3.61
CA TRP A 257 7.73 9.91 -2.49
C TRP A 257 8.50 11.14 -3.00
N ASN A 258 8.09 12.33 -2.58
CA ASN A 258 8.78 13.57 -2.93
C ASN A 258 9.98 13.79 -1.99
N ARG A 259 11.20 13.72 -2.54
CA ARG A 259 12.45 13.90 -1.77
C ARG A 259 12.68 15.35 -1.32
N THR A 260 12.19 16.31 -2.10
CA THR A 260 12.36 17.74 -1.81
C THR A 260 11.46 18.19 -0.67
N THR A 261 10.18 17.81 -0.70
CA THR A 261 9.22 18.20 0.34
C THR A 261 9.12 17.21 1.49
N GLY A 262 9.66 15.99 1.34
CA GLY A 262 9.66 14.97 2.38
C GLY A 262 8.28 14.40 2.69
N GLY A 263 7.61 13.81 1.68
CA GLY A 263 6.30 13.20 1.89
C GLY A 263 5.76 12.46 0.66
N ALA A 264 4.79 11.58 0.89
CA ALA A 264 4.07 10.90 -0.17
C ALA A 264 3.12 11.89 -0.89
N ARG A 265 3.09 11.77 -2.21
CA ARG A 265 2.20 12.50 -3.12
C ARG A 265 1.25 11.49 -3.76
N PHE A 266 0.01 11.90 -3.97
CA PHE A 266 -1.05 11.04 -4.52
C PHE A 266 -1.69 11.70 -5.74
N TRP A 267 -1.80 10.98 -6.85
CA TRP A 267 -2.45 11.47 -8.05
C TRP A 267 -3.97 11.25 -7.98
N ASN A 268 -4.75 12.33 -7.96
CA ASN A 268 -6.21 12.25 -7.89
C ASN A 268 -6.90 12.19 -9.27
N GLY A 269 -6.12 12.24 -10.37
CA GLY A 269 -6.62 12.30 -11.75
C GLY A 269 -6.52 13.67 -12.41
N ALA A 270 -6.18 14.72 -11.66
CA ALA A 270 -6.01 16.08 -12.16
C ALA A 270 -4.75 16.75 -11.62
N GLU A 271 -4.42 16.52 -10.35
CA GLU A 271 -3.24 17.10 -9.69
C GLU A 271 -2.64 16.14 -8.65
N TRP A 272 -1.40 16.44 -8.26
CA TRP A 272 -0.72 15.74 -7.18
C TRP A 272 -1.08 16.36 -5.83
N GLU A 273 -1.77 15.58 -5.01
CA GLU A 273 -2.12 15.96 -3.65
C GLU A 273 -1.01 15.58 -2.66
N ALA A 274 -0.84 16.38 -1.60
CA ALA A 274 -0.03 16.02 -0.44
C ALA A 274 -0.96 15.82 0.77
N PRO A 275 -1.34 14.57 1.09
CA PRO A 275 -2.23 14.28 2.22
C PRO A 275 -1.70 14.81 3.55
N SER A 276 -0.38 14.70 3.79
CA SER A 276 0.25 15.19 5.02
C SER A 276 0.21 16.71 5.15
N ALA A 277 0.43 17.44 4.04
CA ALA A 277 0.33 18.90 4.02
C ALA A 277 -1.12 19.35 4.25
N SER A 278 -2.07 18.68 3.60
CA SER A 278 -3.51 18.95 3.76
C SER A 278 -3.95 18.75 5.21
N ALA A 279 -3.52 17.64 5.84
CA ALA A 279 -3.78 17.36 7.24
C ALA A 279 -3.16 18.42 8.18
N ALA A 280 -1.94 18.87 7.89
CA ALA A 280 -1.30 19.95 8.65
C ALA A 280 -2.07 21.28 8.53
N SER A 281 -2.56 21.64 7.35
CA SER A 281 -3.41 22.82 7.15
C SER A 281 -4.72 22.72 7.92
N SER A 282 -5.40 21.58 7.90
CA SER A 282 -6.63 21.36 8.69
C SER A 282 -6.36 21.46 10.19
N ALA A 283 -5.23 20.93 10.68
CA ALA A 283 -4.85 21.06 12.08
C ALA A 283 -4.62 22.53 12.48
N GLN A 284 -3.96 23.32 11.63
CA GLN A 284 -3.76 24.74 11.87
C GLN A 284 -5.08 25.51 11.91
N GLN A 285 -5.99 25.24 10.96
CA GLN A 285 -7.33 25.85 10.95
C GLN A 285 -8.12 25.55 12.24
N ALA A 286 -7.97 24.35 12.80
CA ALA A 286 -8.60 24.02 14.08
C ALA A 286 -8.00 24.82 15.26
N ILE A 287 -6.68 25.06 15.26
CA ILE A 287 -6.01 25.92 16.24
C ILE A 287 -6.52 27.35 16.11
N ASP A 288 -6.58 27.88 14.90
CA ASP A 288 -7.03 29.25 14.63
C ASP A 288 -8.51 29.44 15.04
N ALA A 289 -9.36 28.45 14.75
CA ALA A 289 -10.75 28.45 15.20
C ALA A 289 -10.87 28.46 16.73
N LYS A 290 -10.02 27.70 17.44
CA LYS A 290 -9.98 27.71 18.91
C LYS A 290 -9.55 29.08 19.46
N LEU A 291 -8.53 29.70 18.86
CA LEU A 291 -8.08 31.03 19.26
C LEU A 291 -9.17 32.09 19.04
N ALA A 292 -9.87 32.03 17.90
CA ALA A 292 -11.01 32.90 17.62
C ALA A 292 -12.13 32.72 18.65
N ALA A 293 -12.41 31.48 19.08
CA ALA A 293 -13.40 31.21 20.11
C ALA A 293 -13.01 31.79 21.49
N ILE A 294 -11.73 31.69 21.87
CA ILE A 294 -11.21 32.31 23.11
C ILE A 294 -11.36 33.84 23.06
N ALA A 295 -11.01 34.46 21.92
CA ALA A 295 -11.16 35.90 21.74
C ALA A 295 -12.63 36.34 21.83
N ALA A 296 -13.55 35.57 21.23
CA ALA A 296 -14.98 35.81 21.33
C ALA A 296 -15.49 35.70 22.78
N GLN A 297 -14.98 34.74 23.56
CA GLN A 297 -15.31 34.61 24.97
C GLN A 297 -14.84 35.84 25.78
N ALA A 298 -13.60 36.30 25.59
CA ALA A 298 -13.08 37.49 26.27
C ALA A 298 -13.88 38.77 25.93
N ALA A 299 -14.30 38.90 24.66
CA ALA A 299 -15.17 40.00 24.25
C ALA A 299 -16.54 39.93 24.92
N ALA A 300 -17.12 38.73 25.07
CA ALA A 300 -18.38 38.53 25.79
C ALA A 300 -18.26 38.83 27.29
N GLU A 301 -17.13 38.50 27.92
CA GLU A 301 -16.84 38.87 29.31
C GLU A 301 -16.75 40.39 29.47
N THR A 302 -16.03 41.08 28.58
CA THR A 302 -15.95 42.55 28.59
C THR A 302 -17.32 43.21 28.44
N ALA A 303 -18.13 42.73 27.48
CA ALA A 303 -19.49 43.24 27.29
C ALA A 303 -20.39 43.02 28.51
N ARG A 304 -20.17 41.93 29.26
CA ARG A 304 -20.89 41.66 30.51
C ARG A 304 -20.52 42.66 31.61
N ASP A 305 -19.23 42.98 31.75
CA ASP A 305 -18.75 43.94 32.73
C ASP A 305 -19.24 45.36 32.42
N GLU A 306 -19.24 45.75 31.14
CA GLU A 306 -19.83 47.02 30.69
C GLU A 306 -21.34 47.09 31.02
N ALA A 307 -22.08 46.01 30.74
CA ALA A 307 -23.50 45.93 31.08
C ALA A 307 -23.76 46.06 32.59
N GLN A 308 -22.90 45.46 33.44
CA GLN A 308 -22.95 45.66 34.89
C GLN A 308 -22.64 47.11 35.29
N GLY A 309 -21.68 47.75 34.63
CA GLY A 309 -21.36 49.16 34.81
C GLY A 309 -22.56 50.07 34.53
N PHE A 310 -23.25 49.84 33.40
CA PHE A 310 -24.48 50.58 33.07
C PHE A 310 -25.60 50.33 34.09
N ALA A 311 -25.76 49.09 34.58
CA ALA A 311 -26.77 48.77 35.59
C ALA A 311 -26.50 49.51 36.91
N THR A 312 -25.24 49.58 37.35
CA THR A 312 -24.83 50.34 38.54
C THR A 312 -25.10 51.83 38.35
N ALA A 313 -24.68 52.42 37.21
CA ALA A 313 -24.92 53.83 36.92
C ALA A 313 -26.42 54.18 36.89
N ALA A 314 -27.26 53.28 36.36
CA ALA A 314 -28.71 53.44 36.38
C ALA A 314 -29.27 53.41 37.81
N ALA A 315 -28.78 52.51 38.68
CA ALA A 315 -29.18 52.45 40.08
C ALA A 315 -28.76 53.72 40.85
N ASP A 316 -27.53 54.21 40.63
CA ASP A 316 -27.04 55.46 41.22
C ASP A 316 -27.87 56.66 40.78
N SER A 317 -28.21 56.74 39.50
CA SER A 317 -29.09 57.79 38.97
C SER A 317 -30.48 57.73 39.58
N ALA A 318 -31.04 56.52 39.78
CA ALA A 318 -32.33 56.35 40.43
C ALA A 318 -32.28 56.79 41.90
N ALA A 319 -31.23 56.43 42.63
CA ALA A 319 -31.01 56.89 44.01
C ALA A 319 -30.87 58.42 44.08
N GLY A 320 -30.09 59.02 43.17
CA GLY A 320 -29.95 60.47 43.07
C GLY A 320 -31.28 61.18 42.79
N ALA A 321 -32.15 60.60 41.96
CA ALA A 321 -33.50 61.12 41.72
C ALA A 321 -34.37 61.10 42.99
N VAL A 322 -34.31 60.03 43.79
CA VAL A 322 -35.01 59.94 45.08
C VAL A 322 -34.49 61.00 46.06
N THR A 323 -33.17 61.19 46.16
CA THR A 323 -32.58 62.24 46.99
C THR A 323 -33.02 63.63 46.54
N ALA A 324 -33.03 63.91 45.23
CA ALA A 324 -33.49 65.18 44.69
C ALA A 324 -34.97 65.43 44.97
N GLN A 325 -35.82 64.39 44.86
CA GLN A 325 -37.22 64.48 45.24
C GLN A 325 -37.39 64.84 46.72
N GLY A 326 -36.66 64.16 47.62
CA GLY A 326 -36.69 64.49 49.05
C GLY A 326 -36.25 65.93 49.34
N GLY A 327 -35.20 66.41 48.68
CA GLY A 327 -34.77 67.81 48.78
C GLY A 327 -35.85 68.80 48.31
N ALA A 328 -36.56 68.48 47.23
CA ALA A 328 -37.67 69.29 46.73
C ALA A 328 -38.90 69.27 47.66
N GLU A 329 -39.14 68.17 48.37
CA GLU A 329 -40.18 68.08 49.42
C GLU A 329 -39.82 68.97 50.61
N VAL A 330 -38.59 68.91 51.12
CA VAL A 330 -38.12 69.79 52.20
C VAL A 330 -38.23 71.27 51.82
N ALA A 331 -37.75 71.65 50.64
CA ALA A 331 -37.82 73.04 50.17
C ALA A 331 -39.27 73.54 50.04
N ARG A 332 -40.21 72.65 49.69
CA ARG A 332 -41.64 72.97 49.64
C ARG A 332 -42.20 73.20 51.04
N ASP A 333 -41.87 72.34 52.00
CA ASP A 333 -42.32 72.45 53.39
C ASP A 333 -41.77 73.72 54.05
N GLU A 334 -40.50 74.07 53.79
CA GLU A 334 -39.89 75.33 54.22
C GLU A 334 -40.61 76.55 53.60
N ALA A 335 -40.96 76.49 52.31
CA ALA A 335 -41.71 77.56 51.65
C ALA A 335 -43.12 77.73 52.23
N VAL A 336 -43.83 76.63 52.51
CA VAL A 336 -45.15 76.64 53.16
C VAL A 336 -45.02 77.25 54.56
N SER A 337 -44.05 76.79 55.35
CA SER A 337 -43.77 77.35 56.69
C SER A 337 -43.47 78.85 56.63
N GLY A 338 -42.71 79.29 55.62
CA GLY A 338 -42.45 80.70 55.37
C GLY A 338 -43.72 81.51 55.03
N GLN A 339 -44.64 80.94 54.24
CA GLN A 339 -45.94 81.57 53.95
C GLN A 339 -46.82 81.69 55.20
N GLU A 340 -46.84 80.68 56.06
CA GLU A 340 -47.56 80.71 57.35
C GLU A 340 -46.98 81.77 58.30
N ALA A 341 -45.65 81.90 58.35
CA ALA A 341 -44.98 82.96 59.10
C ALA A 341 -45.38 84.35 58.59
N VAL A 342 -45.37 84.58 57.28
CA VAL A 342 -45.82 85.84 56.68
C VAL A 342 -47.30 86.12 56.96
N ALA A 343 -48.16 85.09 56.94
CA ALA A 343 -49.58 85.24 57.28
C ALA A 343 -49.76 85.65 58.74
N THR A 344 -48.97 85.08 59.65
CA THR A 344 -48.94 85.43 61.08
C THR A 344 -48.49 86.88 61.28
N ASP A 345 -47.39 87.29 60.64
CA ASP A 345 -46.90 88.67 60.69
C ASP A 345 -47.93 89.65 60.15
N LYS A 346 -48.62 89.30 59.04
CA LYS A 346 -49.69 90.12 58.47
C LYS A 346 -50.85 90.31 59.45
N ALA A 347 -51.24 89.26 60.17
CA ALA A 347 -52.28 89.33 61.19
C ALA A 347 -51.84 90.22 62.37
N ALA A 348 -50.59 90.09 62.83
CA ALA A 348 -50.03 90.93 63.88
C ALA A 348 -50.00 92.42 63.49
N VAL A 349 -49.57 92.74 62.26
CA VAL A 349 -49.59 94.12 61.72
C VAL A 349 -51.01 94.66 61.63
N SER A 350 -51.99 93.84 61.25
CA SER A 350 -53.40 94.25 61.26
C SER A 350 -53.87 94.59 62.68
N GLY A 351 -53.59 93.73 63.66
CA GLY A 351 -53.93 93.99 65.06
C GLY A 351 -53.26 95.25 65.63
N MET A 352 -51.99 95.49 65.30
CA MET A 352 -51.30 96.75 65.63
C MET A 352 -52.00 97.97 65.00
N ARG A 353 -52.44 97.86 63.74
CA ARG A 353 -53.16 98.95 63.07
C ARG A 353 -54.49 99.25 63.76
N ASP A 354 -55.22 98.22 64.18
CA ASP A 354 -56.48 98.36 64.91
C ASP A 354 -56.26 98.98 66.30
N GLN A 355 -55.18 98.60 66.99
CA GLN A 355 -54.79 99.23 68.25
C GLN A 355 -54.45 100.71 68.07
N VAL A 356 -53.64 101.06 67.06
CA VAL A 356 -53.31 102.46 66.74
C VAL A 356 -54.57 103.27 66.43
N ALA A 357 -55.55 102.69 65.71
CA ALA A 357 -56.83 103.35 65.45
C ALA A 357 -57.64 103.59 66.74
N THR A 358 -57.63 102.62 67.65
CA THR A 358 -58.26 102.72 68.98
C THR A 358 -57.60 103.80 69.83
N ASP A 359 -56.26 103.78 69.94
CA ASP A 359 -55.47 104.76 70.69
C ASP A 359 -55.70 106.18 70.14
N LYS A 360 -55.72 106.34 68.81
CA LYS A 360 -56.06 107.60 68.15
C LYS A 360 -57.46 108.07 68.55
N GLY A 361 -58.44 107.17 68.59
CA GLY A 361 -59.80 107.46 69.05
C GLY A 361 -59.81 107.95 70.51
N ALA A 362 -59.10 107.25 71.40
CA ALA A 362 -58.98 107.63 72.81
C ALA A 362 -58.32 109.01 72.99
N VAL A 363 -57.25 109.31 72.24
CA VAL A 363 -56.59 110.62 72.24
C VAL A 363 -57.55 111.72 71.78
N LEU A 364 -58.36 111.48 70.75
CA LEU A 364 -59.37 112.45 70.30
C LEU A 364 -60.44 112.70 71.36
N VAL A 365 -60.90 111.67 72.06
CA VAL A 365 -61.84 111.81 73.19
C VAL A 365 -61.20 112.61 74.32
N ALA A 366 -59.98 112.26 74.74
CA ALA A 366 -59.25 112.96 75.80
C ALA A 366 -59.00 114.43 75.42
N LYS A 367 -58.67 114.70 74.15
CA LYS A 367 -58.56 116.05 73.60
C LYS A 367 -59.89 116.80 73.73
N GLY A 368 -60.99 116.18 73.31
CA GLY A 368 -62.33 116.76 73.43
C GLY A 368 -62.70 117.07 74.88
N GLN A 369 -62.43 116.15 75.82
CA GLN A 369 -62.65 116.39 77.26
C GLN A 369 -61.80 117.54 77.79
N THR A 370 -60.53 117.66 77.35
CA THR A 370 -59.64 118.76 77.72
C THR A 370 -60.14 120.09 77.17
N GLU A 371 -60.64 120.11 75.92
CA GLU A 371 -61.27 121.28 75.31
C GLU A 371 -62.54 121.69 76.07
N THR A 372 -63.41 120.73 76.41
CA THR A 372 -64.60 120.98 77.25
C THR A 372 -64.22 121.54 78.63
N ALA A 373 -63.27 120.91 79.33
CA ALA A 373 -62.83 121.38 80.65
C ALA A 373 -62.20 122.78 80.59
N ARG A 374 -61.44 123.08 79.52
CA ARG A 374 -60.92 124.43 79.25
C ARG A 374 -62.08 125.41 79.08
N ASP A 375 -63.09 125.07 78.30
CA ASP A 375 -64.23 125.95 78.00
C ASP A 375 -65.12 126.17 79.24
N GLU A 376 -65.29 125.15 80.09
CA GLU A 376 -65.91 125.26 81.41
C GLU A 376 -65.10 126.16 82.35
N THR A 377 -63.77 126.00 82.39
CA THR A 377 -62.88 126.84 83.20
C THR A 377 -62.94 128.31 82.74
N LEU A 378 -62.94 128.55 81.43
CA LEU A 378 -63.14 129.87 80.85
C LEU A 378 -64.50 130.46 81.24
N SER A 379 -65.57 129.66 81.18
CA SER A 379 -66.92 130.08 81.59
C SER A 379 -66.98 130.41 83.09
N ALA A 380 -66.34 129.60 83.95
CA ALA A 380 -66.27 129.86 85.38
C ALA A 380 -65.44 131.11 85.71
N LEU A 381 -64.32 131.35 85.00
CA LEU A 381 -63.55 132.58 85.07
C LEU A 381 -64.37 133.80 84.62
N GLN A 382 -65.21 133.64 83.60
CA GLN A 382 -66.14 134.68 83.14
C GLN A 382 -67.18 134.99 84.23
N ALA A 383 -67.79 133.97 84.82
CA ALA A 383 -68.76 134.12 85.90
C ALA A 383 -68.15 134.75 87.16
N ALA A 384 -66.94 134.34 87.56
CA ALA A 384 -66.23 134.96 88.69
C ALA A 384 -65.86 136.43 88.42
N ARG A 385 -65.55 136.78 87.18
CA ARG A 385 -65.34 138.16 86.75
C ARG A 385 -66.62 138.98 86.84
N ASP A 386 -67.75 138.43 86.38
CA ASP A 386 -69.06 139.09 86.43
C ASP A 386 -69.51 139.31 87.89
N ASP A 387 -69.29 138.34 88.79
CA ASP A 387 -69.67 138.41 90.21
C ASP A 387 -68.85 139.45 91.01
N LEU A 388 -67.59 139.67 90.60
CA LEU A 388 -66.75 140.77 91.10
C LEU A 388 -67.14 142.14 90.53
N GLY A 389 -68.16 142.22 89.67
CA GLY A 389 -68.60 143.46 89.01
C GLY A 389 -67.57 144.03 88.04
N LEU A 390 -66.59 143.21 87.61
CA LEU A 390 -65.51 143.65 86.74
C LEU A 390 -66.00 143.67 85.28
N GLN A 391 -66.00 144.85 84.67
CA GLN A 391 -66.23 145.01 83.23
C GLN A 391 -65.23 144.16 82.43
N PRO A 392 -65.56 143.67 81.22
CA PRO A 392 -64.60 142.98 80.36
C PRO A 392 -63.36 143.84 80.19
N VAL A 393 -62.18 143.25 80.45
CA VAL A 393 -60.89 143.95 80.31
C VAL A 393 -60.77 144.46 78.88
N ALA A 394 -60.86 145.78 78.72
CA ALA A 394 -60.72 146.45 77.44
C ALA A 394 -59.31 146.22 76.90
N THR A 395 -59.21 145.91 75.60
CA THR A 395 -57.95 145.68 74.89
C THR A 395 -57.09 146.95 74.73
N SER A 396 -57.51 148.09 75.27
CA SER A 396 -56.74 149.34 75.33
C SER A 396 -57.30 150.26 76.42
N GLY A 397 -56.48 150.72 77.36
CA GLY A 397 -56.91 151.35 78.62
C GLY A 397 -56.87 152.88 78.67
N ASP A 398 -57.98 153.48 79.11
CA ASP A 398 -58.06 154.81 79.71
C ASP A 398 -59.04 154.76 80.89
N TYR A 399 -58.57 155.02 82.12
CA TYR A 399 -59.39 155.09 83.34
C TYR A 399 -59.31 156.51 83.91
N ASN A 400 -60.46 157.20 84.01
CA ASN A 400 -60.55 158.61 84.42
C ASN A 400 -60.80 158.84 85.93
N ASP A 401 -60.66 157.82 86.79
CA ASP A 401 -61.07 157.84 88.20
C ASP A 401 -59.94 157.65 89.24
N LEU A 402 -58.67 157.58 88.85
CA LEU A 402 -57.55 157.46 89.80
C LEU A 402 -56.82 158.79 90.02
N ILE A 403 -57.31 159.60 90.96
CA ILE A 403 -56.77 160.94 91.26
C ILE A 403 -55.69 160.87 92.36
N ASN A 404 -54.47 161.24 91.97
CA ASN A 404 -53.22 161.41 92.72
C ASN A 404 -52.39 160.16 93.03
N THR A 405 -51.52 159.88 92.05
CA THR A 405 -50.37 158.98 92.03
C THR A 405 -49.40 159.18 93.21
N PRO A 406 -49.23 158.17 94.07
CA PRO A 406 -48.08 158.05 94.96
C PRO A 406 -47.04 157.11 94.35
N GLN A 407 -45.81 157.60 94.34
CA GLN A 407 -44.63 156.99 93.76
C GLN A 407 -44.00 155.88 94.63
N GLN A 408 -43.41 154.93 93.90
CA GLN A 408 -42.18 154.16 94.17
C GLN A 408 -41.95 153.64 95.59
N ILE A 409 -41.98 152.30 95.79
CA ILE A 409 -41.05 151.58 96.68
C ILE A 409 -40.81 150.14 96.14
N ASN A 410 -39.57 149.89 95.73
CA ASN A 410 -38.85 148.61 95.82
C ASN A 410 -38.33 148.52 97.29
N PRO A 411 -38.06 147.40 98.00
CA PRO A 411 -37.88 145.98 97.60
C PRO A 411 -38.38 144.93 98.65
N ILE A 412 -38.00 143.64 98.47
CA ILE A 412 -37.52 142.64 99.48
C ILE A 412 -38.20 141.24 99.44
N ALA A 413 -37.38 140.30 98.96
CA ALA A 413 -37.07 138.94 99.42
C ALA A 413 -38.15 137.88 99.75
N MET A 414 -38.16 136.82 98.92
CA MET A 414 -38.06 135.39 99.31
C MET A 414 -37.88 134.60 98.01
N ALA A 415 -36.68 134.08 97.67
CA ALA A 415 -36.24 132.71 97.97
C ALA A 415 -37.39 131.68 97.77
N ILE A 416 -37.27 130.69 96.88
CA ILE A 416 -36.50 129.45 97.10
C ILE A 416 -36.57 128.60 95.79
N VAL A 417 -35.41 128.14 95.27
CA VAL A 417 -35.03 126.75 94.83
C VAL A 417 -36.10 125.90 94.11
N PHE A 418 -35.89 125.09 93.05
CA PHE A 418 -34.81 124.64 92.14
C PHE A 418 -35.51 123.77 91.06
N GLY A 419 -34.84 123.54 89.92
CA GLY A 419 -34.85 122.26 89.17
C GLY A 419 -36.11 121.93 88.34
N GLY A 420 -36.00 121.25 87.20
CA GLY A 420 -34.86 120.59 86.55
C GLY A 420 -35.39 119.79 85.37
#